data_AF-A0A2S6AZQ6-F1
#
_entry.id   AF-A0A2S6AZQ6-F1
#
_cell.length_a   1.000
_cell.length_b   1.000
_cell.length_c   1.000
_cell.angle_alpha   90.00
_cell.angle_beta   90.00
_cell.angle_gamma   90.00
#
_symmetry.space_group_name_H-M   'P 1'
#
loop_
_entity.id
_entity.type
_entity.pdbx_description
1 polymer ?
#
loop_
_entity_poly.entity_id
_entity_poly.type
_entity_poly.pdbx_seq_one_letter_code
_entity_poly.pdbx_strand_id
1 'polypeptide(L)' 'MTVDVGTGEILSQEDAFQRWYPASLTKLMTAYVAFRMIESGQITLDTPIKMTARAAKEPPSKMGYKAGSELTLDNALK' A
#
# COMPACT_ATOMS: atom_id res chain seq x y z
N MET A 1 -4.44 -1.55 20.45
CA MET A 1 -3.02 -1.38 20.80
C MET A 1 -2.59 0.02 20.43
N THR A 2 -1.85 0.68 21.32
CA THR A 2 -1.27 2.00 21.09
C THR A 2 0.21 1.93 21.43
N VAL A 3 1.04 2.52 20.58
CA VAL A 3 2.50 2.43 20.65
C VAL A 3 3.09 3.81 20.49
N ASP A 4 4.12 4.14 21.27
CA ASP A 4 4.97 5.31 21.03
C ASP A 4 5.81 5.08 19.77
N VAL A 5 5.69 5.95 18.77
CA VAL A 5 6.34 5.75 17.46
C VAL A 5 7.85 5.95 17.53
N GLY A 6 8.36 6.76 18.47
CA GLY A 6 9.79 7.06 18.59
C GLY A 6 10.56 5.98 19.33
N THR A 7 9.97 5.38 20.36
CA THR A 7 10.61 4.37 21.21
C THR A 7 10.17 2.94 20.91
N GLY A 8 8.98 2.76 20.30
CA GLY A 8 8.34 1.46 20.13
C GLY A 8 7.67 0.93 21.41
N GLU A 9 7.58 1.75 22.47
CA GLU A 9 6.96 1.36 23.74
C GLU A 9 5.44 1.13 23.57
N ILE A 10 4.94 0.01 24.07
CA ILE A 10 3.50 -0.27 24.10
C ILE A 10 2.89 0.47 25.29
N LEU A 11 2.04 1.46 24.99
CA LEU A 11 1.35 2.25 26.02
C LEU A 11 0.08 1.57 26.52
N SER A 12 -0.60 0.82 25.64
CA SER A 12 -1.81 0.07 25.98
C SER A 12 -2.11 -1.00 24.92
N GLN A 13 -2.65 -2.14 25.33
CA GLN A 13 -3.10 -3.19 24.42
C GLN A 13 -4.25 -4.03 25.01
N GLU A 14 -5.13 -4.45 24.13
CA GLU A 14 -6.23 -5.40 24.38
C GLU A 14 -6.33 -6.28 23.12
N ASP A 15 -6.35 -7.60 23.30
CA ASP A 15 -6.41 -8.62 22.24
C ASP A 15 -5.48 -8.39 21.03
N ALA A 16 -4.33 -7.74 21.23
CA ALA A 16 -3.48 -7.25 20.14
C ALA A 16 -2.92 -8.35 19.21
N PHE A 17 -2.87 -9.60 19.68
CA PHE A 17 -2.39 -10.75 18.91
C PHE A 17 -3.52 -11.63 18.37
N GLN A 18 -4.79 -11.27 18.59
CA GLN A 18 -5.92 -11.98 18.02
C GLN A 18 -5.90 -11.85 16.49
N ARG A 19 -5.96 -12.98 15.79
CA ARG A 19 -6.04 -12.97 14.33
C ARG A 19 -7.41 -12.44 13.89
N TRP A 20 -7.40 -11.53 12.93
CA TRP A 20 -8.60 -10.88 12.42
C TRP A 20 -8.50 -10.63 10.91
N TYR A 21 -9.64 -10.37 10.25
CA TYR A 21 -9.66 -9.97 8.84
C TYR A 21 -9.28 -8.49 8.72
N PRO A 22 -8.11 -8.14 8.13
CA PRO A 22 -7.58 -6.78 8.16
C PRO A 22 -8.32 -5.80 7.22
N ALA A 23 -9.17 -6.30 6.33
CA ALA A 23 -9.80 -5.51 5.27
C ALA A 23 -8.76 -4.65 4.50
N SER A 24 -9.01 -3.36 4.32
CA SER A 24 -8.11 -2.44 3.62
C SER A 24 -6.76 -2.24 4.30
N LEU A 25 -6.58 -2.62 5.57
CA LEU A 25 -5.28 -2.56 6.24
C LEU A 25 -4.21 -3.40 5.51
N THR A 26 -4.63 -4.41 4.74
CA THR A 26 -3.75 -5.17 3.83
C THR A 26 -2.92 -4.28 2.90
N LYS A 27 -3.45 -3.11 2.51
CA LYS A 27 -2.76 -2.17 1.62
C LYS A 27 -1.47 -1.62 2.23
N LEU A 28 -1.32 -1.62 3.56
CA LEU A 28 -0.06 -1.23 4.22
C LEU A 28 1.10 -2.15 3.81
N MET A 29 0.86 -3.46 3.71
CA MET A 29 1.91 -4.39 3.24
C MET A 29 2.21 -4.17 1.75
N THR A 30 1.19 -3.91 0.93
CA THR A 30 1.38 -3.57 -0.49
C THR A 30 2.28 -2.32 -0.66
N ALA A 31 1.98 -1.25 0.09
CA ALA A 31 2.78 -0.03 0.06
C ALA A 31 4.20 -0.26 0.62
N TYR A 32 4.32 -1.01 1.73
CA TYR A 32 5.62 -1.37 2.32
C TYR A 32 6.52 -2.08 1.31
N VAL A 33 6.01 -3.07 0.57
CA VAL A 33 6.79 -3.77 -0.46
C VAL A 33 7.21 -2.82 -1.59
N ALA A 34 6.35 -1.91 -2.02
CA ALA A 34 6.71 -0.90 -3.02
C ALA A 34 7.83 0.02 -2.52
N PHE A 35 7.74 0.51 -1.27
CA PHE A 35 8.80 1.33 -0.67
C PHE A 35 10.12 0.58 -0.50
N ARG A 36 10.10 -0.72 -0.20
CA ARG A 36 11.31 -1.57 -0.16
C ARG A 36 11.97 -1.71 -1.53
N MET A 37 11.19 -1.77 -2.61
CA MET A 37 11.73 -1.78 -3.97
C MET A 37 12.36 -0.43 -4.33
N ILE A 38 11.77 0.68 -3.87
CA ILE A 38 12.37 2.02 -4.01
C ILE A 38 13.67 2.13 -3.21
N GLU A 39 13.66 1.73 -1.94
CA GLU A 39 14.83 1.74 -1.05
C GLU A 39 16.00 0.92 -1.62
N SER A 40 15.71 -0.23 -2.22
CA SER A 40 16.72 -1.08 -2.87
C SER A 40 17.14 -0.62 -4.26
N GLY A 41 16.57 0.47 -4.78
CA GLY A 41 16.91 1.03 -6.09
C GLY A 41 16.37 0.23 -7.29
N GLN A 42 15.45 -0.70 -7.08
CA GLN A 42 14.86 -1.50 -8.17
C GLN A 42 13.87 -0.68 -9.02
N ILE A 43 13.17 0.26 -8.38
CA ILE A 43 12.21 1.17 -9.02
C ILE A 43 12.32 2.56 -8.37
N THR A 44 11.76 3.56 -9.03
CA THR A 44 11.66 4.94 -8.52
C THR A 44 10.20 5.37 -8.45
N LEU A 45 9.93 6.49 -7.78
CA LEU A 45 8.60 7.09 -7.76
C LEU A 45 8.07 7.45 -9.15
N ASP A 46 8.96 7.78 -10.09
CA ASP A 46 8.62 8.10 -11.49
C ASP A 46 8.45 6.85 -12.38
N THR A 47 8.61 5.65 -11.82
CA THR A 47 8.49 4.40 -12.59
C THR A 47 7.09 4.30 -13.21
N PRO A 48 6.98 4.12 -14.54
CA PRO A 48 5.69 4.03 -15.21
C PRO A 48 5.03 2.68 -14.90
N ILE A 49 3.78 2.74 -14.45
CA ILE A 49 2.93 1.60 -14.17
C ILE A 49 1.80 1.60 -15.20
N LYS A 50 1.62 0.47 -15.88
CA LYS A 50 0.53 0.29 -16.84
C LYS A 50 -0.76 -0.12 -16.12
N MET A 51 -1.84 0.66 -16.32
CA MET A 51 -3.17 0.30 -15.85
C MET A 51 -3.71 -0.86 -16.70
N THR A 52 -3.65 -2.09 -16.18
CA THR A 52 -4.14 -3.27 -16.90
C THR A 52 -5.68 -3.32 -16.93
N ALA A 53 -6.24 -4.06 -17.90
CA ALA A 53 -7.67 -4.31 -17.94
C ALA A 53 -8.19 -5.05 -16.69
N ARG A 54 -7.35 -5.84 -16.03
CA ARG A 54 -7.66 -6.46 -14.75
C ARG A 54 -7.74 -5.43 -13.64
N ALA A 55 -6.70 -4.62 -13.46
CA ALA A 55 -6.65 -3.59 -12.43
C ALA A 55 -7.82 -2.59 -12.55
N ALA A 56 -8.19 -2.18 -13.76
CA ALA A 56 -9.33 -1.30 -14.00
C ALA A 56 -10.70 -1.92 -13.61
N LYS A 57 -10.79 -3.25 -13.58
CA LYS A 57 -12.01 -4.01 -13.23
C LYS A 57 -12.11 -4.35 -11.75
N GLU A 58 -11.04 -4.19 -10.96
CA GLU A 58 -11.07 -4.54 -9.54
C GLU A 58 -12.14 -3.72 -8.77
N PRO A 59 -12.92 -4.36 -7.89
CA PRO A 59 -13.89 -3.71 -7.01
C PRO A 59 -13.24 -3.26 -5.69
N PRO A 60 -13.97 -2.52 -4.84
CA PRO A 60 -14.17 -1.07 -4.86
C PRO A 60 -12.94 -0.23 -4.41
N SER A 61 -13.05 1.10 -4.59
CA SER A 61 -12.02 2.16 -4.50
C SER A 61 -11.14 2.25 -5.77
N LYS A 62 -11.42 3.28 -6.60
CA LYS A 62 -10.81 3.46 -7.93
C LYS A 62 -10.22 4.85 -8.06
N MET A 63 -9.04 4.94 -8.67
CA MET A 63 -8.42 6.21 -9.07
C MET A 63 -8.89 6.73 -10.44
N GLY A 64 -9.78 6.00 -11.14
CA GLY A 64 -10.41 6.47 -12.39
C GLY A 64 -9.58 6.30 -13.68
N TYR A 65 -8.39 5.71 -13.62
CA TYR A 65 -7.58 5.43 -14.81
C TYR A 65 -8.23 4.41 -15.76
N LYS A 66 -8.18 4.69 -17.07
CA LYS A 66 -8.65 3.77 -18.11
C LYS A 66 -7.64 2.64 -18.34
N ALA A 67 -8.11 1.46 -18.71
CA ALA A 67 -7.22 0.37 -19.13
C ALA A 67 -6.33 0.82 -20.30
N GLY A 68 -5.04 0.49 -20.22
CA GLY A 68 -4.02 0.90 -21.19
C GLY A 68 -3.36 2.25 -20.90
N SER A 69 -3.89 3.05 -19.97
CA SER A 69 -3.19 4.26 -19.52
C SER A 69 -1.96 3.93 -18.68
N GLU A 70 -1.06 4.90 -18.56
CA GLU A 70 0.12 4.84 -17.69
C GLU A 70 0.00 5.88 -16.58
N LEU A 71 0.52 5.53 -15.41
CA LEU A 71 0.64 6.40 -14.24
C LEU A 71 1.98 6.16 -13.58
N THR A 72 2.52 7.15 -12.88
CA THR A 72 3.73 6.95 -12.07
C THR A 72 3.42 6.10 -10.84
N LEU A 73 4.44 5.44 -10.29
CA LEU A 73 4.33 4.75 -9.01
C LEU A 73 3.88 5.69 -7.88
N ASP A 74 4.35 6.94 -7.89
CA ASP A 74 3.91 8.00 -6.97
C ASP A 74 2.39 8.22 -7.04
N ASN A 75 1.83 8.36 -8.24
CA ASN A 75 0.39 8.48 -8.42
C ASN A 75 -0.37 7.21 -8.02
N ALA A 76 0.26 6.04 -8.08
CA ALA A 76 -0.36 4.77 -7.68
C ALA A 76 -0.40 4.57 -6.15
N LEU A 77 0.44 5.28 -5.39
CA LEU A 77 0.55 5.18 -3.93
C LEU A 77 -0.30 6.22 -3.17
N LYS A 78 -0.90 7.18 -3.88
CA LYS A 78 -1.76 8.24 -3.35
C LYS A 78 -3.23 7.84 -3.38
#